data_AF-A0A7H8R8Y4-F1
#
_entry.id   AF-A0A7H8R8Y4-F1
#
_cell.length_a   1.000
_cell.length_b   1.000
_cell.length_c   1.000
_cell.angle_alpha   90.00
_cell.angle_beta   90.00
_cell.angle_gamma   90.00
#
_symmetry.space_group_name_H-M   'P 1'
#
loop_
_entity.id
_entity.type
_entity.pdbx_description
1 polymer ?
#
loop_
_entity_poly.entity_id
_entity_poly.type
_entity_poly.pdbx_seq_one_letter_code
_entity_poly.pdbx_strand_id
1 'polypeptide(L)'
;MLIAPTLWATKGTVLALYLRNFGIVRWIRVTSWVLIVVLYFFYGSNIVIAAAYCLPTNGEVWDNTVFTRCASPVSSTVVIGVFTVVADLIIFALPLPIIFRLRLSRQRKIGLGVVFSAGLLTVITSIVSLVFRVRIFLEYDPIWTGTSLAISTSNIVKSNERSQEHGHRFNSFEHLQMKDHKRLFHVPPLFVATATTFGGLIPFFNAEYAILEFGLPQRIASSKPAQSVMILSSGRITAIGLCLFAFYFQGKLVEFDTVLTILGAYVGLVDGYVCLREDVPNKAVFRTASGLAIAAWGWFGLTSTA
;
A
#
# COMPACT_ATOMS: atom_id res chain seq x y z
N MET A 1 -18.67 -11.58 11.80
CA MET A 1 -19.95 -11.03 11.31
C MET A 1 -19.79 -9.82 10.37
N LEU A 2 -18.82 -8.92 10.58
CA LEU A 2 -18.71 -7.67 9.78
C LEU A 2 -18.05 -7.81 8.39
N ILE A 3 -17.38 -8.92 8.09
CA ILE A 3 -16.57 -9.03 6.85
C ILE A 3 -17.45 -9.08 5.60
N ALA A 4 -18.55 -9.86 5.62
CA ALA A 4 -19.46 -10.00 4.48
C ALA A 4 -20.11 -8.67 4.03
N PRO A 5 -20.68 -7.83 4.92
CA PRO A 5 -21.26 -6.55 4.49
C PRO A 5 -20.21 -5.56 3.98
N THR A 6 -19.00 -5.54 4.54
CA THR A 6 -17.92 -4.69 4.04
C THR A 6 -17.48 -5.08 2.63
N LEU A 7 -17.31 -6.39 2.36
CA LEU A 7 -16.96 -6.89 1.03
C LEU A 7 -18.02 -6.54 -0.03
N TRP A 8 -19.30 -6.61 0.35
CA TRP A 8 -20.39 -6.21 -0.54
C TRP A 8 -20.35 -4.69 -0.81
N ALA A 9 -20.20 -3.86 0.22
CA ALA A 9 -20.18 -2.41 0.07
C ALA A 9 -19.01 -1.93 -0.79
N THR A 10 -17.80 -2.48 -0.58
CA THR A 10 -16.61 -2.14 -1.39
C THR A 10 -16.82 -2.50 -2.86
N LYS A 11 -17.22 -3.74 -3.17
CA LYS A 11 -17.43 -4.20 -4.55
C LYS A 11 -18.60 -3.45 -5.21
N GLY A 12 -19.68 -3.20 -4.47
CA GLY A 12 -20.83 -2.43 -4.92
C GLY A 12 -20.47 -1.00 -5.33
N THR A 13 -19.60 -0.34 -4.56
CA THR A 13 -19.14 1.02 -4.87
C THR A 13 -18.33 1.06 -6.17
N VAL A 14 -17.44 0.10 -6.39
CA VAL A 14 -16.67 -0.02 -7.64
C VAL A 14 -17.58 -0.29 -8.84
N LEU A 15 -18.54 -1.21 -8.71
CA LEU A 15 -19.52 -1.51 -9.76
C LEU A 15 -20.41 -0.29 -10.06
N ALA A 16 -20.83 0.46 -9.05
CA ALA A 16 -21.58 1.70 -9.23
C ALA A 16 -20.76 2.78 -9.97
N LEU A 17 -19.46 2.89 -9.68
CA LEU A 17 -18.55 3.76 -10.41
C LEU A 17 -18.43 3.36 -11.88
N TYR A 18 -18.38 2.06 -12.18
CA TYR A 18 -18.36 1.55 -13.55
C TYR A 18 -19.66 1.82 -14.30
N LEU A 19 -20.80 1.66 -13.63
CA LEU A 19 -22.11 2.02 -14.18
C LEU A 19 -22.19 3.53 -14.49
N ARG A 20 -21.62 4.38 -13.63
CA ARG A 20 -21.58 5.83 -13.86
C ARG A 20 -20.69 6.22 -15.05
N ASN A 21 -19.49 5.64 -15.15
CA ASN A 21 -18.50 6.07 -16.15
C ASN A 21 -18.67 5.38 -17.52
N PHE A 22 -19.02 4.09 -17.51
CA PHE A 22 -19.10 3.25 -18.72
C PHE A 22 -20.51 2.70 -18.98
N GLY A 23 -21.52 3.21 -18.26
CA GLY A 23 -22.91 2.77 -18.39
C GLY A 23 -23.52 2.94 -19.77
N ILE A 24 -22.88 3.70 -20.67
CA ILE A 24 -23.28 3.82 -22.08
C ILE A 24 -23.21 2.47 -22.82
N VAL A 25 -22.32 1.56 -22.41
CA VAL A 25 -22.12 0.25 -23.04
C VAL A 25 -23.06 -0.79 -22.41
N ARG A 26 -24.01 -1.32 -23.20
CA ARG A 26 -25.06 -2.26 -22.73
C ARG A 26 -24.51 -3.49 -22.02
N TRP A 27 -23.49 -4.15 -22.56
CA TRP A 27 -22.90 -5.35 -21.94
C TRP A 27 -22.34 -5.07 -20.54
N ILE A 28 -21.64 -3.95 -20.35
CA ILE A 28 -21.07 -3.57 -19.05
C ILE A 28 -22.15 -3.24 -18.03
N ARG A 29 -23.22 -2.58 -18.49
CA ARG A 29 -24.37 -2.27 -17.66
C ARG A 29 -25.05 -3.54 -17.15
N VAL A 30 -25.31 -4.49 -18.03
CA VAL A 30 -25.95 -5.77 -17.67
C VAL A 30 -25.05 -6.58 -16.75
N THR A 31 -23.78 -6.78 -17.10
CA THR A 31 -22.84 -7.55 -16.27
C THR A 31 -22.66 -6.92 -14.88
N SER A 32 -22.58 -5.58 -14.79
CA SER A 32 -22.47 -4.89 -13.49
C SER A 32 -23.70 -5.09 -12.61
N TRP A 33 -24.91 -4.96 -13.17
CA TRP A 33 -26.16 -5.20 -12.42
C TRP A 33 -26.29 -6.66 -11.98
N VAL A 34 -25.97 -7.61 -12.85
CA VAL A 34 -25.96 -9.04 -12.50
C VAL A 34 -24.98 -9.30 -11.35
N LEU A 35 -23.77 -8.76 -11.42
CA LEU A 35 -22.78 -8.89 -10.35
C LEU A 35 -23.27 -8.31 -9.02
N ILE A 36 -23.88 -7.11 -9.03
CA ILE A 36 -24.43 -6.49 -7.80
C ILE A 36 -25.47 -7.41 -7.16
N VAL A 37 -26.41 -7.94 -7.95
CA VAL A 37 -27.48 -8.82 -7.47
C VAL A 37 -26.91 -10.14 -6.94
N VAL A 38 -26.01 -10.77 -7.69
CA VAL A 38 -25.39 -12.05 -7.29
C VAL A 38 -24.56 -11.87 -6.01
N LEU A 39 -23.76 -10.79 -5.91
CA LEU A 39 -22.97 -10.48 -4.71
C LEU A 39 -23.88 -10.21 -3.52
N TYR A 40 -25.01 -9.52 -3.71
CA TYR A 40 -25.98 -9.25 -2.65
C TYR A 40 -26.55 -10.54 -2.07
N PHE A 41 -27.02 -11.47 -2.91
CA PHE A 41 -27.55 -12.75 -2.44
C PHE A 41 -26.48 -13.61 -1.78
N PHE A 42 -25.27 -13.66 -2.35
CA PHE A 42 -24.19 -14.48 -1.81
C PHE A 42 -23.67 -13.97 -0.46
N TYR A 43 -23.38 -12.67 -0.32
CA TYR A 43 -22.95 -12.13 0.97
C TYR A 43 -24.10 -12.01 1.97
N GLY A 44 -25.33 -11.78 1.50
CA GLY A 44 -26.54 -11.72 2.33
C GLY A 44 -26.85 -13.06 3.00
N SER A 45 -26.78 -14.17 2.27
CA SER A 45 -26.99 -15.51 2.86
C SER A 45 -25.94 -15.85 3.93
N ASN A 46 -24.69 -15.40 3.75
CA ASN A 46 -23.63 -15.57 4.74
C ASN A 46 -23.90 -14.80 6.05
N ILE A 47 -24.60 -13.67 6.00
CA ILE A 47 -25.02 -12.95 7.21
C ILE A 47 -26.04 -13.78 8.00
N VAL A 48 -27.00 -14.39 7.31
CA VAL A 48 -28.03 -15.24 7.93
C VAL A 48 -27.39 -16.49 8.56
N ILE A 49 -26.46 -17.13 7.86
CA ILE A 49 -25.69 -18.27 8.38
C ILE A 49 -24.88 -17.84 9.61
N ALA A 50 -24.13 -16.74 9.51
CA ALA A 50 -23.35 -16.24 10.64
C ALA A 50 -24.25 -15.90 11.85
N ALA A 51 -25.44 -15.34 11.62
CA ALA A 51 -26.39 -15.07 12.68
C ALA A 51 -26.89 -16.36 13.35
N ALA A 52 -27.19 -17.40 12.58
CA ALA A 52 -27.65 -18.68 13.11
C ALA A 52 -26.58 -19.41 13.96
N TYR A 53 -25.29 -19.31 13.59
CA TYR A 53 -24.20 -20.02 14.28
C TYR A 53 -23.52 -19.21 15.40
N CYS A 54 -23.53 -17.88 15.31
CA CYS A 54 -22.78 -17.01 16.23
C CYS A 54 -23.65 -16.26 17.23
N LEU A 55 -24.98 -16.35 17.16
CA LEU A 55 -25.85 -15.82 18.23
C LEU A 55 -26.05 -16.87 19.33
N PRO A 56 -25.94 -16.48 20.61
CA PRO A 56 -26.31 -17.37 21.71
C PRO A 56 -27.80 -17.71 21.62
N THR A 57 -28.13 -19.00 21.71
CA THR A 57 -29.53 -19.46 21.64
C THR A 57 -30.05 -19.64 23.06
N ASN A 58 -31.28 -19.19 23.34
CA ASN A 58 -31.98 -19.47 24.61
C ASN A 58 -31.26 -19.01 25.91
N GLY A 59 -30.71 -17.80 25.92
CA GLY A 59 -30.14 -17.20 27.14
C GLY A 59 -28.76 -17.71 27.54
N GLU A 60 -28.05 -18.42 26.65
CA GLU A 60 -26.63 -18.74 26.82
C GLU A 60 -25.79 -17.46 26.98
N VAL A 61 -24.91 -17.45 27.99
CA VAL A 61 -23.88 -16.43 28.15
C VAL A 61 -22.82 -16.57 27.05
N TRP A 62 -22.13 -15.47 26.71
CA TRP A 62 -21.06 -15.44 25.71
C TRP A 62 -19.81 -16.20 26.20
N ASP A 63 -19.91 -17.53 26.24
CA ASP A 63 -18.86 -18.45 26.63
C ASP A 63 -18.09 -19.02 25.43
N ASN A 64 -16.94 -19.64 25.70
CA ASN A 64 -16.06 -20.24 24.69
C ASN A 64 -16.78 -21.23 23.74
N THR A 65 -17.85 -21.88 24.21
CA THR A 65 -18.68 -22.79 23.41
C THR A 65 -19.37 -22.09 22.24
N VAL A 66 -19.83 -20.85 22.44
CA VAL A 66 -20.46 -20.01 21.39
C VAL A 66 -19.40 -19.61 20.35
N PHE A 67 -18.19 -19.25 20.80
CA PHE A 67 -17.07 -18.93 19.91
C PHE A 67 -16.63 -20.14 19.06
N THR A 68 -16.55 -21.33 19.65
CA THR A 68 -16.21 -22.55 18.92
C THR A 68 -17.29 -22.92 17.89
N ARG A 69 -18.58 -22.77 18.22
CA ARG A 69 -19.68 -22.97 17.25
C ARG A 69 -19.60 -21.99 16.08
N CYS A 70 -19.36 -20.71 16.38
CA CYS A 70 -19.20 -19.66 15.37
C CYS A 70 -17.99 -19.91 14.44
N ALA A 71 -16.93 -20.54 14.95
CA ALA A 71 -15.72 -20.89 14.19
C ALA A 71 -15.81 -22.23 13.44
N SER A 72 -16.80 -23.09 13.75
CA SER A 72 -16.93 -24.43 13.16
C SER A 72 -17.17 -24.48 11.63
N PRO A 73 -17.84 -23.52 10.95
CA PRO A 73 -18.06 -23.59 9.51
C PRO A 73 -16.82 -23.14 8.72
N VAL A 74 -15.68 -23.79 8.95
CA VAL A 74 -14.40 -23.49 8.26
C VAL A 74 -14.54 -23.68 6.75
N SER A 75 -15.33 -24.67 6.31
CA SER A 75 -15.64 -24.90 4.88
C SER A 75 -16.30 -23.68 4.22
N SER A 76 -17.24 -23.02 4.91
CA SER A 76 -17.90 -21.81 4.41
C SER A 76 -16.91 -20.66 4.21
N THR A 77 -15.87 -20.54 5.04
CA THR A 77 -14.86 -19.48 4.90
C THR A 77 -13.98 -19.63 3.66
N VAL A 78 -13.74 -20.86 3.21
CA VAL A 78 -13.02 -21.16 1.96
C VAL A 78 -13.91 -20.84 0.76
N VAL A 79 -15.19 -21.24 0.79
CA VAL A 79 -16.16 -20.94 -0.28
C VAL A 79 -16.32 -19.43 -0.46
N ILE A 80 -16.41 -18.67 0.63
CA ILE A 80 -16.43 -17.19 0.59
C ILE A 80 -15.15 -16.66 -0.05
N GLY A 81 -13.99 -17.22 0.30
CA GLY A 81 -12.70 -16.83 -0.29
C GLY A 81 -12.65 -17.04 -1.80
N VAL A 82 -13.06 -18.23 -2.27
CA VAL A 82 -13.09 -18.55 -3.72
C VAL A 82 -13.99 -17.58 -4.45
N PHE A 83 -15.20 -17.37 -3.93
CA PHE A 83 -16.17 -16.47 -4.54
C PHE A 83 -15.68 -15.02 -4.58
N THR A 84 -14.99 -14.57 -3.53
CA THR A 84 -14.40 -13.22 -3.45
C THR A 84 -13.35 -13.03 -4.55
N VAL A 85 -12.43 -14.00 -4.72
CA VAL A 85 -11.40 -13.99 -5.77
C VAL A 85 -12.02 -13.96 -7.17
N VAL A 86 -13.02 -14.81 -7.42
CA VAL A 86 -13.72 -14.84 -8.71
C VAL A 86 -14.38 -13.51 -9.00
N ALA A 87 -15.04 -12.91 -8.01
CA ALA A 87 -15.65 -11.59 -8.16
C ALA A 87 -14.61 -10.49 -8.45
N ASP A 88 -13.44 -10.51 -7.79
CA ASP A 88 -12.35 -9.55 -8.06
C ASP A 88 -11.78 -9.70 -9.47
N LEU A 89 -11.61 -10.92 -9.95
CA LEU A 89 -11.16 -11.19 -11.32
C LEU A 89 -12.16 -10.66 -12.36
N ILE A 90 -13.46 -10.86 -12.15
CA ILE A 90 -14.50 -10.39 -13.07
C ILE A 90 -14.56 -8.85 -13.07
N ILE A 91 -14.52 -8.22 -11.89
CA ILE A 91 -14.53 -6.75 -11.76
C ILE A 91 -13.28 -6.16 -12.43
N PHE A 92 -12.11 -6.78 -12.23
CA PHE A 92 -10.85 -6.36 -12.85
C PHE A 92 -10.83 -6.51 -14.37
N ALA A 93 -11.45 -7.57 -14.90
CA ALA A 93 -11.55 -7.81 -16.33
C ALA A 93 -12.56 -6.89 -17.03
N LEU A 94 -13.52 -6.33 -16.29
CA LEU A 94 -14.59 -5.49 -16.85
C LEU A 94 -14.11 -4.27 -17.66
N PRO A 95 -13.16 -3.44 -17.16
CA PRO A 95 -12.69 -2.26 -17.90
C PRO A 95 -11.69 -2.59 -19.02
N LEU A 96 -11.04 -3.76 -19.01
CA LEU A 96 -9.97 -4.12 -19.95
C LEU A 96 -10.37 -4.04 -21.43
N PRO A 97 -11.50 -4.64 -21.86
CA PRO A 97 -11.92 -4.58 -23.25
C PRO A 97 -12.13 -3.16 -23.78
N ILE A 98 -12.62 -2.24 -22.93
CA ILE A 98 -12.81 -0.83 -23.30
C ILE A 98 -11.45 -0.17 -23.51
N ILE A 99 -10.53 -0.40 -22.57
CA ILE A 99 -9.19 0.19 -22.58
C ILE A 99 -8.45 -0.20 -23.87
N PHE A 100 -8.55 -1.46 -24.29
CA PHE A 100 -7.92 -1.92 -25.53
C PHE A 100 -8.57 -1.37 -26.81
N ARG A 101 -9.86 -1.03 -26.76
CA ARG A 101 -10.60 -0.47 -27.91
C ARG A 101 -10.42 1.05 -28.04
N LEU A 102 -9.99 1.75 -26.99
CA LEU A 102 -9.91 3.21 -26.95
C LEU A 102 -8.53 3.71 -27.40
N ARG A 103 -8.48 4.47 -28.51
CA ARG A 103 -7.25 5.14 -28.99
C ARG A 103 -6.95 6.37 -28.13
N LEU A 104 -6.28 6.17 -27.00
CA LEU A 104 -5.87 7.23 -26.07
C LEU A 104 -4.45 7.76 -26.36
N SER A 105 -4.20 9.04 -26.05
CA SER A 105 -2.87 9.65 -26.07
C SER A 105 -1.92 8.96 -25.09
N ARG A 106 -0.61 8.95 -25.39
CA ARG A 106 0.41 8.20 -24.63
C ARG A 106 0.40 8.51 -23.13
N GLN A 107 0.08 9.74 -22.74
CA GLN A 107 -0.01 10.17 -21.35
C GLN A 107 -1.21 9.57 -20.60
N ARG A 108 -2.39 9.50 -21.24
CA ARG A 108 -3.59 8.86 -20.66
C ARG A 108 -3.42 7.34 -20.54
N LYS A 109 -2.65 6.74 -21.46
CA LYS A 109 -2.30 5.31 -21.42
C LYS A 109 -1.43 4.95 -20.21
N ILE A 110 -0.57 5.86 -19.75
CA ILE A 110 0.26 5.67 -18.55
C ILE A 110 -0.59 5.74 -17.27
N GLY A 111 -1.45 6.75 -17.14
CA GLY A 111 -2.35 6.87 -15.97
C GLY A 111 -3.28 5.67 -15.80
N LEU A 112 -3.77 5.14 -16.92
CA LEU A 112 -4.59 3.93 -16.97
C LEU A 112 -3.80 2.68 -16.55
N GLY A 113 -2.52 2.60 -16.89
CA GLY A 113 -1.62 1.53 -16.44
C GLY A 113 -1.40 1.50 -14.94
N VAL A 114 -1.36 2.67 -14.28
CA VAL A 114 -1.23 2.78 -12.81
C VAL A 114 -2.49 2.33 -12.08
N VAL A 115 -3.68 2.69 -12.59
CA VAL A 115 -4.94 2.20 -12.02
C VAL A 115 -5.08 0.68 -12.23
N PHE A 116 -4.60 0.18 -13.37
CA PHE A 116 -4.63 -1.23 -13.68
C PHE A 116 -3.66 -2.05 -12.80
N SER A 117 -2.48 -1.53 -12.46
CA SER A 117 -1.57 -2.21 -11.53
C SER A 117 -2.15 -2.29 -10.10
N ALA A 118 -2.86 -1.26 -9.65
CA ALA A 118 -3.56 -1.29 -8.35
C ALA A 118 -4.68 -2.37 -8.33
N GLY A 119 -5.42 -2.51 -9.42
CA GLY A 119 -6.40 -3.59 -9.59
C GLY A 119 -5.75 -4.99 -9.55
N LEU A 120 -4.59 -5.15 -10.18
CA LEU A 120 -3.85 -6.42 -10.19
C LEU A 120 -3.35 -6.79 -8.78
N LEU A 121 -2.85 -5.83 -8.01
CA LEU A 121 -2.43 -6.04 -6.62
C LEU A 121 -3.60 -6.49 -5.73
N THR A 122 -4.80 -5.98 -5.98
CA THR A 122 -6.02 -6.36 -5.25
C THR A 122 -6.40 -7.83 -5.53
N VAL A 123 -6.29 -8.26 -6.78
CA VAL A 123 -6.52 -9.65 -7.18
C VAL A 123 -5.49 -10.59 -6.54
N ILE A 124 -4.21 -10.24 -6.60
CA ILE A 124 -3.12 -11.04 -5.98
C ILE A 124 -3.38 -11.19 -4.47
N THR A 125 -3.75 -10.11 -3.80
CA THR A 125 -4.06 -10.11 -2.36
C THR A 125 -5.22 -11.05 -2.03
N SER A 126 -6.24 -11.08 -2.88
CA SER A 126 -7.40 -11.95 -2.71
C SER A 126 -7.03 -13.42 -2.90
N ILE A 127 -6.16 -13.74 -3.87
CA ILE A 127 -5.64 -15.09 -4.09
C ILE A 127 -4.79 -15.55 -2.90
N VAL A 128 -3.88 -14.72 -2.42
CA VAL A 128 -3.07 -15.01 -1.22
C VAL A 128 -3.98 -15.25 -0.02
N SER A 129 -5.01 -14.43 0.16
CA SER A 129 -5.99 -14.60 1.23
C SER A 129 -6.76 -15.93 1.14
N LEU A 130 -7.05 -16.40 -0.08
CA LEU A 130 -7.66 -17.71 -0.29
C LEU A 130 -6.70 -18.85 0.05
N VAL A 131 -5.44 -18.78 -0.40
CA VAL A 131 -4.41 -19.79 -0.11
C VAL A 131 -4.27 -19.99 1.40
N PHE A 132 -4.17 -18.92 2.17
CA PHE A 132 -4.11 -19.01 3.62
C PHE A 132 -5.38 -19.60 4.25
N ARG A 133 -6.59 -19.29 3.73
CA ARG A 133 -7.84 -19.92 4.21
C ARG A 133 -7.85 -21.43 3.96
N VAL A 134 -7.34 -21.86 2.80
CA VAL A 134 -7.17 -23.28 2.48
C VAL A 134 -6.13 -23.93 3.39
N ARG A 135 -5.04 -23.23 3.73
CA ARG A 135 -4.06 -23.73 4.69
C ARG A 135 -4.64 -23.89 6.11
N ILE A 136 -5.44 -22.93 6.57
CA ILE A 136 -6.18 -23.04 7.85
C ILE A 136 -7.15 -24.23 7.83
N PHE A 137 -7.72 -24.57 6.67
CA PHE A 137 -8.57 -25.75 6.55
C PHE A 137 -7.78 -27.07 6.63
N LEU A 138 -6.49 -27.07 6.24
CA LEU A 138 -5.63 -28.25 6.20
C LEU A 138 -4.70 -28.40 7.42
N GLU A 139 -4.37 -27.33 8.15
CA GLU A 139 -3.42 -27.28 9.28
C GLU A 139 -4.09 -26.81 10.59
N TYR A 140 -3.66 -27.36 11.73
CA TYR A 140 -4.30 -27.25 13.06
C TYR A 140 -3.98 -25.94 13.85
N ASP A 141 -3.37 -24.92 13.25
CA ASP A 141 -2.98 -23.67 13.94
C ASP A 141 -3.72 -22.41 13.40
N PRO A 142 -4.98 -22.17 13.82
CA PRO A 142 -5.84 -21.11 13.26
C PRO A 142 -5.48 -19.68 13.73
N ILE A 143 -4.76 -19.52 14.84
CA ILE A 143 -4.62 -18.24 15.55
C ILE A 143 -3.56 -17.33 14.89
N TRP A 144 -2.39 -17.88 14.56
CA TRP A 144 -1.29 -17.13 13.94
C TRP A 144 -1.60 -16.78 12.48
N THR A 145 -2.16 -17.74 11.76
CA THR A 145 -2.47 -17.60 10.32
C THR A 145 -3.62 -16.63 10.08
N GLY A 146 -4.66 -16.63 10.93
CA GLY A 146 -5.79 -15.70 10.85
C GLY A 146 -5.40 -14.24 11.11
N THR A 147 -4.49 -14.01 12.06
CA THR A 147 -4.01 -12.66 12.41
C THR A 147 -3.16 -12.05 11.30
N SER A 148 -2.25 -12.85 10.70
CA SER A 148 -1.47 -12.41 9.52
C SER A 148 -2.36 -12.05 8.32
N LEU A 149 -3.47 -12.77 8.11
CA LEU A 149 -4.42 -12.50 7.04
C LEU A 149 -5.09 -11.13 7.18
N ALA A 150 -5.49 -10.77 8.40
CA ALA A 150 -6.17 -9.51 8.70
C ALA A 150 -5.23 -8.29 8.56
N ILE A 151 -3.97 -8.44 8.95
CA ILE A 151 -2.95 -7.38 8.88
C ILE A 151 -2.56 -7.11 7.42
N SER A 152 -2.36 -8.15 6.60
CA SER A 152 -2.01 -7.96 5.19
C SER A 152 -3.14 -7.32 4.39
N THR A 153 -4.40 -7.69 4.65
CA THR A 153 -5.55 -7.14 3.92
C THR A 153 -5.86 -5.68 4.29
N SER A 154 -5.77 -5.31 5.57
CA SER A 154 -6.02 -3.94 6.02
C SER A 154 -4.99 -2.92 5.51
N ASN A 155 -3.71 -3.30 5.46
CA ASN A 155 -2.65 -2.46 4.93
C ASN A 155 -2.77 -2.23 3.42
N ILE A 156 -3.22 -3.26 2.68
CA ILE A 156 -3.38 -3.17 1.22
C ILE A 156 -4.65 -2.41 0.84
N VAL A 157 -5.77 -2.57 1.56
CA VAL A 157 -6.98 -1.77 1.33
C VAL A 157 -6.71 -0.28 1.54
N LYS A 158 -5.98 0.10 2.61
CA LYS A 158 -5.51 1.48 2.82
C LYS A 158 -4.57 1.98 1.73
N SER A 159 -3.80 1.10 1.09
CA SER A 159 -2.96 1.47 -0.05
C SER A 159 -3.80 1.71 -1.32
N ASN A 160 -4.88 0.95 -1.50
CA ASN A 160 -5.77 1.01 -2.67
C ASN A 160 -6.72 2.22 -2.63
N GLU A 161 -7.26 2.59 -1.46
CA GLU A 161 -8.03 3.83 -1.28
C GLU A 161 -7.20 5.07 -1.63
N ARG A 162 -5.90 5.07 -1.29
CA ARG A 162 -4.94 6.14 -1.63
C ARG A 162 -4.63 6.22 -3.13
N SER A 163 -4.76 5.11 -3.86
CA SER A 163 -4.64 5.05 -5.33
C SER A 163 -5.90 5.52 -6.07
N GLN A 164 -7.10 5.35 -5.49
CA GLN A 164 -8.34 5.85 -6.09
C GLN A 164 -8.52 7.39 -5.95
N GLU A 165 -8.11 7.99 -4.82
CA GLU A 165 -8.08 9.46 -4.69
C GLU A 165 -7.09 10.13 -5.69
N HIS A 166 -5.99 9.45 -6.02
CA HIS A 166 -5.05 9.87 -7.06
C HIS A 166 -5.69 9.96 -8.46
N GLY A 167 -6.60 9.04 -8.80
CA GLY A 167 -7.25 8.99 -10.12
C GLY A 167 -8.26 10.12 -10.34
N HIS A 168 -9.02 10.49 -9.29
CA HIS A 168 -10.00 11.57 -9.39
C HIS A 168 -9.35 12.97 -9.44
N ARG A 169 -8.16 13.14 -8.84
CA ARG A 169 -7.35 14.38 -8.89
C ARG A 169 -6.65 14.59 -10.25
N PHE A 170 -6.38 13.50 -10.98
CA PHE A 170 -5.73 13.51 -12.31
C PHE A 170 -6.59 14.20 -13.39
N ASN A 171 -7.91 14.02 -13.37
CA ASN A 171 -8.82 14.69 -14.32
C ASN A 171 -8.95 16.20 -14.05
N SER A 172 -8.68 16.66 -12.83
CA SER A 172 -8.64 18.09 -12.50
C SER A 172 -7.29 18.74 -12.85
N PHE A 173 -6.27 17.94 -13.13
CA PHE A 173 -4.87 18.34 -13.36
C PHE A 173 -4.61 18.78 -14.81
N GLU A 174 -5.40 18.31 -15.80
CA GLU A 174 -5.24 18.71 -17.22
C GLU A 174 -5.54 20.20 -17.47
N HIS A 175 -6.26 20.89 -16.58
CA HIS A 175 -6.67 22.28 -16.80
C HIS A 175 -5.62 23.34 -16.39
N LEU A 176 -4.49 22.98 -15.76
CA LEU A 176 -3.59 23.95 -15.09
C LEU A 176 -2.15 24.08 -15.65
N GLN A 177 -1.78 23.40 -16.75
CA GLN A 177 -0.42 23.51 -17.32
C GLN A 177 -0.23 24.72 -18.27
N MET A 178 -0.01 25.92 -17.72
CA MET A 178 0.72 27.00 -18.40
C MET A 178 1.48 27.87 -17.38
N LYS A 179 2.79 27.60 -17.13
CA LYS A 179 3.88 28.60 -17.01
C LYS A 179 5.21 28.00 -16.54
N ASP A 180 6.23 28.14 -17.38
CA ASP A 180 7.65 27.82 -17.17
C ASP A 180 8.42 29.01 -16.57
N HIS A 181 9.09 28.84 -15.40
CA HIS A 181 10.28 29.63 -15.04
C HIS A 181 11.19 29.08 -13.91
N LYS A 182 10.92 27.93 -13.28
CA LYS A 182 11.42 27.67 -11.92
C LYS A 182 12.23 26.36 -11.71
N ARG A 183 13.03 25.93 -12.70
CA ARG A 183 13.75 24.62 -12.67
C ARG A 183 14.91 24.48 -11.67
N LEU A 184 15.49 25.55 -11.11
CA LEU A 184 16.71 25.45 -10.29
C LEU A 184 16.50 24.94 -8.86
N PHE A 185 15.35 25.22 -8.24
CA PHE A 185 15.05 24.80 -6.86
C PHE A 185 14.75 23.30 -6.72
N HIS A 186 14.59 22.60 -7.84
CA HIS A 186 14.35 21.17 -7.89
C HIS A 186 15.61 20.31 -7.73
N VAL A 187 16.81 20.89 -7.91
CA VAL A 187 18.07 20.12 -7.98
C VAL A 187 18.49 19.49 -6.63
N PRO A 188 18.55 20.23 -5.50
CA PRO A 188 18.91 19.62 -4.20
C PRO A 188 17.93 18.56 -3.69
N PRO A 189 16.60 18.77 -3.77
CA PRO A 189 15.59 17.76 -3.43
C PRO A 189 15.75 16.48 -4.25
N LEU A 190 15.99 16.60 -5.55
CA LEU A 190 16.22 15.47 -6.44
C LEU A 190 17.50 14.71 -6.08
N PHE A 191 18.57 15.42 -5.70
CA PHE A 191 19.80 14.81 -5.23
C PHE A 191 19.57 13.96 -3.97
N VAL A 192 18.79 14.46 -3.01
CA VAL A 192 18.41 13.70 -1.80
C VAL A 192 17.58 12.44 -2.14
N ALA A 193 16.64 12.55 -3.07
CA ALA A 193 15.88 11.40 -3.56
C ALA A 193 16.77 10.35 -4.27
N THR A 194 17.77 10.82 -5.02
CA THR A 194 18.74 9.95 -5.70
C THR A 194 19.66 9.26 -4.69
N ALA A 195 20.18 10.00 -3.72
CA ALA A 195 21.04 9.49 -2.66
C ALA A 195 20.33 8.46 -1.77
N THR A 196 19.06 8.68 -1.42
CA THR A 196 18.26 7.72 -0.63
C THR A 196 17.90 6.46 -1.41
N THR A 197 17.66 6.58 -2.72
CA THR A 197 17.34 5.44 -3.60
C THR A 197 18.56 4.58 -3.87
N PHE A 198 19.66 5.17 -4.33
CA PHE A 198 20.86 4.42 -4.69
C PHE A 198 21.73 4.08 -3.49
N GLY A 199 21.82 4.97 -2.49
CA GLY A 199 22.54 4.72 -1.25
C GLY A 199 21.92 3.59 -0.42
N GLY A 200 20.59 3.45 -0.43
CA GLY A 200 19.92 2.32 0.23
C GLY A 200 20.07 0.97 -0.49
N LEU A 201 20.55 0.95 -1.74
CA LEU A 201 20.81 -0.27 -2.50
C LEU A 201 22.18 -0.88 -2.19
N ILE A 202 23.14 -0.09 -1.72
CA ILE A 202 24.52 -0.51 -1.42
C ILE A 202 24.59 -1.74 -0.48
N PRO A 203 23.81 -1.82 0.61
CA PRO A 203 23.88 -2.94 1.56
C PRO A 203 23.42 -4.29 0.99
N PHE A 204 22.63 -4.29 -0.09
CA PHE A 204 22.21 -5.53 -0.75
C PHE A 204 23.38 -6.21 -1.47
N PHE A 205 24.40 -5.45 -1.87
CA PHE A 205 25.60 -5.96 -2.52
C PHE A 205 26.75 -6.14 -1.53
N ASN A 206 26.89 -5.22 -0.57
CA ASN A 206 27.91 -5.33 0.47
C ASN A 206 27.48 -4.57 1.75
N ALA A 207 26.89 -5.31 2.70
CA ALA A 207 26.38 -4.74 3.96
C ALA A 207 27.50 -4.26 4.91
N GLU A 208 28.65 -4.94 4.93
CA GLU A 208 29.80 -4.55 5.75
C GLU A 208 30.36 -3.20 5.28
N TYR A 209 30.54 -3.05 3.96
CA TYR A 209 30.95 -1.79 3.36
C TYR A 209 29.96 -0.67 3.66
N ALA A 210 28.65 -0.93 3.57
CA ALA A 210 27.65 0.08 3.87
C ALA A 210 27.65 0.55 5.33
N ILE A 211 27.94 -0.35 6.29
CA ILE A 211 28.04 0.00 7.72
C ILE A 211 29.28 0.87 7.99
N LEU A 212 30.40 0.57 7.31
CA LEU A 212 31.63 1.36 7.40
C LEU A 212 31.47 2.75 6.76
N GLU A 213 30.83 2.81 5.59
CA GLU A 213 30.49 4.07 4.92
C GLU A 213 29.47 4.88 5.75
N PHE A 214 28.63 4.20 6.53
CA PHE A 214 27.74 4.84 7.51
C PHE A 214 28.53 5.51 8.66
N GLY A 215 29.80 5.17 8.85
CA GLY A 215 30.69 5.75 9.85
C GLY A 215 30.74 4.98 11.17
N LEU A 216 30.26 3.74 11.20
CA LEU A 216 30.31 2.87 12.38
C LEU A 216 31.64 2.09 12.43
N PRO A 217 32.15 1.74 13.63
CA PRO A 217 33.40 1.02 13.79
C PRO A 217 33.34 -0.41 13.23
N GLN A 218 34.50 -0.92 12.79
CA GLN A 218 34.63 -2.22 12.12
C GLN A 218 34.18 -3.43 12.96
N ARG A 219 34.20 -3.29 14.29
CA ARG A 219 33.64 -4.27 15.23
C ARG A 219 32.14 -4.52 15.00
N ILE A 220 31.39 -3.50 14.61
CA ILE A 220 29.94 -3.61 14.35
C ILE A 220 29.69 -4.08 12.92
N ALA A 221 30.48 -3.58 11.96
CA ALA A 221 30.39 -3.92 10.54
C ALA A 221 30.60 -5.42 10.25
N SER A 222 31.49 -6.08 11.00
CA SER A 222 31.78 -7.52 10.88
C SER A 222 30.70 -8.43 11.50
N SER A 223 29.74 -7.87 12.24
CA SER A 223 28.70 -8.66 12.90
C SER A 223 27.53 -8.98 11.95
N LYS A 224 27.28 -10.28 11.72
CA LYS A 224 26.15 -10.77 10.91
C LYS A 224 24.76 -10.25 11.35
N PRO A 225 24.47 -10.10 12.66
CA PRO A 225 23.19 -9.54 13.10
C PRO A 225 23.00 -8.08 12.66
N ALA A 226 24.04 -7.24 12.76
CA ALA A 226 23.96 -5.83 12.33
C ALA A 226 23.81 -5.71 10.81
N GLN A 227 24.48 -6.57 10.04
CA GLN A 227 24.33 -6.62 8.58
C GLN A 227 22.89 -6.92 8.16
N SER A 228 22.23 -7.86 8.84
CA SER A 228 20.83 -8.22 8.55
C SER A 228 19.86 -7.06 8.83
N VAL A 229 20.09 -6.34 9.93
CA VAL A 229 19.30 -5.15 10.30
C VAL A 229 19.55 -3.99 9.33
N MET A 230 20.80 -3.80 8.88
CA MET A 230 21.16 -2.79 7.89
C MET A 230 20.45 -3.06 6.56
N ILE A 231 20.52 -4.29 6.02
CA ILE A 231 19.84 -4.66 4.77
C ILE A 231 18.32 -4.40 4.88
N LEU A 232 17.70 -4.83 5.99
CA LEU A 232 16.26 -4.65 6.22
C LEU A 232 15.86 -3.16 6.32
N SER A 233 16.67 -2.35 7.00
CA SER A 233 16.42 -0.92 7.19
C SER A 233 16.65 -0.14 5.89
N SER A 234 17.67 -0.50 5.13
CA SER A 234 17.98 0.13 3.84
C SER A 234 16.95 -0.21 2.77
N GLY A 235 16.33 -1.39 2.80
CA GLY A 235 15.15 -1.68 1.97
C GLY A 235 13.95 -0.74 2.22
N ARG A 236 13.83 -0.16 3.42
CA ARG A 236 12.81 0.85 3.72
C ARG A 236 13.23 2.24 3.21
N ILE A 237 14.51 2.58 3.30
CA ILE A 237 15.06 3.86 2.81
C ILE A 237 14.99 3.93 1.27
N THR A 238 15.28 2.84 0.56
CA THR A 238 15.14 2.77 -0.91
C THR A 238 13.69 2.95 -1.35
N ALA A 239 12.74 2.33 -0.65
CA ALA A 239 11.33 2.50 -0.91
C ALA A 239 10.90 3.96 -0.74
N ILE A 240 11.40 4.66 0.29
CA ILE A 240 11.12 6.08 0.50
C ILE A 240 11.76 6.95 -0.60
N GLY A 241 12.99 6.66 -1.04
CA GLY A 241 13.63 7.35 -2.17
C GLY A 241 12.85 7.19 -3.48
N LEU A 242 12.33 5.99 -3.76
CA LEU A 242 11.44 5.73 -4.90
C LEU A 242 10.10 6.46 -4.77
N CYS A 243 9.55 6.58 -3.56
CA CYS A 243 8.37 7.40 -3.30
C CYS A 243 8.63 8.89 -3.56
N LEU A 244 9.78 9.43 -3.15
CA LEU A 244 10.19 10.81 -3.44
C LEU A 244 10.29 11.05 -4.95
N PHE A 245 10.92 10.14 -5.70
CA PHE A 245 10.93 10.21 -7.16
C PHE A 245 9.52 10.17 -7.76
N ALA A 246 8.65 9.30 -7.25
CA ALA A 246 7.27 9.23 -7.69
C ALA A 246 6.53 10.56 -7.44
N PHE A 247 6.67 11.18 -6.27
CA PHE A 247 6.06 12.48 -5.96
C PHE A 247 6.62 13.62 -6.82
N TYR A 248 7.93 13.60 -7.08
CA TYR A 248 8.58 14.57 -7.96
C TYR A 248 8.04 14.49 -9.39
N PHE A 249 7.99 13.28 -9.98
CA PHE A 249 7.45 13.07 -11.33
C PHE A 249 5.92 13.27 -11.41
N GLN A 250 5.22 13.18 -10.28
CA GLN A 250 3.79 13.50 -10.15
C GLN A 250 3.51 15.00 -9.96
N GLY A 251 4.54 15.85 -9.83
CA GLY A 251 4.38 17.29 -9.56
C GLY A 251 3.84 17.60 -8.15
N LYS A 252 3.89 16.63 -7.23
CA LYS A 252 3.42 16.71 -5.84
C LYS A 252 4.52 17.25 -4.93
N LEU A 253 4.93 18.49 -5.18
CA LEU A 253 6.11 19.10 -4.56
C LEU A 253 5.88 19.44 -3.08
N VAL A 254 4.64 19.72 -2.67
CA VAL A 254 4.28 19.97 -1.26
C VAL A 254 4.41 18.68 -0.44
N GLU A 255 3.95 17.55 -1.01
CA GLU A 255 4.10 16.24 -0.39
C GLU A 255 5.56 15.80 -0.38
N PHE A 256 6.31 16.09 -1.45
CA PHE A 256 7.76 15.89 -1.49
C PHE A 256 8.48 16.65 -0.37
N ASP A 257 8.16 17.94 -0.20
CA ASP A 257 8.70 18.80 0.86
C ASP A 257 8.35 18.28 2.25
N THR A 258 7.12 17.80 2.44
CA THR A 258 6.68 17.19 3.71
C THR A 258 7.49 15.93 4.03
N VAL A 259 7.77 15.09 3.02
CA VAL A 259 8.59 13.89 3.20
C VAL A 259 10.03 14.27 3.52
N LEU A 260 10.60 15.30 2.87
CA LEU A 260 11.93 15.82 3.21
C LEU A 260 12.01 16.36 4.65
N THR A 261 10.97 17.06 5.12
CA THR A 261 10.86 17.53 6.51
C THR A 261 10.92 16.37 7.49
N ILE A 262 10.04 15.39 7.30
CA ILE A 262 9.91 14.26 8.22
C ILE A 262 11.18 13.40 8.19
N LEU A 263 11.71 13.12 6.99
CA LEU A 263 12.91 12.31 6.84
C LEU A 263 14.14 13.04 7.41
N GLY A 264 14.35 14.31 7.05
CA GLY A 264 15.49 15.09 7.52
C GLY A 264 15.49 15.27 9.03
N ALA A 265 14.34 15.59 9.63
CA ALA A 265 14.24 15.84 11.06
C ALA A 265 14.40 14.54 11.85
N TYR A 266 13.61 13.51 11.52
CA TYR A 266 13.59 12.27 12.30
C TYR A 266 14.81 11.40 12.03
N VAL A 267 15.13 11.12 10.76
CA VAL A 267 16.27 10.24 10.41
C VAL A 267 17.59 10.92 10.75
N GLY A 268 17.72 12.23 10.53
CA GLY A 268 18.92 12.99 10.91
C GLY A 268 19.19 12.97 12.42
N LEU A 269 18.14 13.12 13.24
CA LEU A 269 18.27 13.04 14.71
C LEU A 269 18.58 11.62 15.20
N VAL A 270 17.94 10.61 14.62
CA VAL A 270 18.17 9.21 14.99
C VAL A 270 19.59 8.78 14.60
N ASP A 271 20.04 9.11 13.39
CA ASP A 271 21.40 8.81 12.92
C ASP A 271 22.45 9.54 13.77
N GLY A 272 22.19 10.80 14.13
CA GLY A 272 23.01 11.57 15.06
C GLY A 272 23.11 10.93 16.44
N TYR A 273 21.97 10.52 17.00
CA TYR A 273 21.90 9.86 18.31
C TYR A 273 22.66 8.52 18.33
N VAL A 274 22.51 7.70 17.29
CA VAL A 274 23.23 6.42 17.16
C VAL A 274 24.73 6.66 17.03
N CYS A 275 25.17 7.63 16.23
CA CYS A 275 26.59 7.98 16.12
C CYS A 275 27.17 8.55 17.42
N LEU A 276 26.38 9.26 18.24
CA LEU A 276 26.82 9.72 19.57
C LEU A 276 26.96 8.56 20.57
N ARG A 277 26.09 7.55 20.48
CA ARG A 277 26.16 6.35 21.33
C ARG A 277 27.39 5.47 21.05
N GLU A 278 27.92 5.54 19.84
CA GLU A 278 29.07 4.76 19.37
C GLU A 278 30.38 5.57 19.34
N ASP A 279 30.46 6.67 20.12
CA ASP A 279 31.66 7.51 20.29
C ASP A 279 32.25 8.11 18.99
N VAL A 280 31.41 8.39 17.98
CA VAL A 280 31.82 9.05 16.72
C VAL A 280 31.18 10.45 16.57
N PRO A 281 31.58 11.44 17.39
CA PRO A 281 30.88 12.72 17.51
C PRO A 281 30.94 13.57 16.23
N ASN A 282 32.03 13.51 15.47
CA ASN A 282 32.20 14.29 14.24
C ASN A 282 31.17 13.89 13.17
N LYS A 283 30.87 12.58 13.07
CA LYS A 283 29.88 12.06 12.12
C LYS A 283 28.45 12.31 12.61
N ALA A 284 28.23 12.26 13.92
CA ALA A 284 26.94 12.58 14.52
C ALA A 284 26.50 14.03 14.26
N VAL A 285 27.41 14.99 14.48
CA VAL A 285 27.14 16.42 14.25
C VAL A 285 26.84 16.68 12.79
N PHE A 286 27.65 16.14 11.88
CA PHE A 286 27.42 16.29 10.44
C PHE A 286 26.05 15.77 10.00
N ARG A 287 25.66 14.58 10.48
CA ARG A 287 24.38 13.95 10.10
C ARG A 287 23.16 14.64 10.69
N THR A 288 23.26 15.09 11.93
CA THR A 288 22.19 15.87 12.57
C THR A 288 22.03 17.22 11.86
N ALA A 289 23.14 17.90 11.56
CA ALA A 289 23.12 19.21 10.90
C ALA A 289 22.59 19.14 9.46
N SER A 290 23.06 18.17 8.67
CA SER A 290 22.57 17.95 7.31
C SER A 290 21.10 17.50 7.28
N GLY A 291 20.68 16.65 8.22
CA GLY A 291 19.28 16.25 8.38
C GLY A 291 18.36 17.42 8.72
N LEU A 292 18.76 18.29 9.65
CA LEU A 292 18.03 19.51 10.00
C LEU A 292 17.97 20.51 8.83
N ALA A 293 19.05 20.63 8.05
CA ALA A 293 19.07 21.48 6.86
C ALA A 293 18.08 20.98 5.79
N ILE A 294 18.04 19.67 5.55
CA ILE A 294 17.05 19.04 4.66
C ILE A 294 15.63 19.23 5.22
N ALA A 295 15.48 19.12 6.53
CA ALA A 295 14.19 19.26 7.19
C ALA A 295 13.63 20.69 7.05
N ALA A 296 14.50 21.68 7.26
CA ALA A 296 14.20 23.09 7.06
C ALA A 296 13.84 23.36 5.59
N TRP A 297 14.56 22.75 4.65
CA TRP A 297 14.27 22.88 3.22
C TRP A 297 12.84 22.45 2.86
N GLY A 298 12.41 21.30 3.40
CA GLY A 298 11.04 20.83 3.25
C GLY A 298 10.03 21.69 4.01
N TRP A 299 10.37 22.16 5.22
CA TRP A 299 9.43 22.90 6.08
C TRP A 299 9.05 24.25 5.49
N PHE A 300 10.02 24.94 4.87
CA PHE A 300 9.80 26.19 4.15
C PHE A 300 9.15 25.99 2.77
N GLY A 301 8.90 24.74 2.36
CA GLY A 301 8.28 24.44 1.09
C GLY A 301 9.09 24.96 -0.10
N LEU A 302 10.42 25.00 -0.01
CA LEU A 302 11.26 25.65 -1.03
C LEU A 302 11.18 24.95 -2.39
N THR A 303 10.76 23.69 -2.44
CA THR A 303 10.55 22.95 -3.69
C THR A 303 9.16 23.19 -4.27
N SER A 304 8.15 23.43 -3.43
CA SER A 304 6.76 23.68 -3.81
C SER A 304 6.41 25.14 -4.07
N THR A 305 7.15 26.07 -3.45
CA THR A 305 7.00 27.52 -3.64
C THR A 305 7.87 28.04 -4.79
N ALA A 306 8.90 27.30 -5.16
CA ALA A 306 9.56 27.41 -6.45
C ALA A 306 8.68 26.82 -7.56
#